data_AF-A0A2N0MCP9-F1
#
_entry.id   AF-A0A2N0MCP9-F1
#
_cell.length_a   1.000
_cell.length_b   1.000
_cell.length_c   1.000
_cell.angle_alpha   90.00
_cell.angle_beta   90.00
_cell.angle_gamma   90.00
#
_symmetry.space_group_name_H-M   'P 1'
#
loop_
_entity.id
_entity.type
_entity.pdbx_description
1 polymer ?
#
loop_
_entity_poly.entity_id
_entity_poly.type
_entity_poly.pdbx_seq_one_letter_code
_entity_poly.pdbx_strand_id
1 'polypeptide(L)'
;MTQTATYTMEAFIDDVKEIFAGSRDPLAQAQAVSEKMKQLLATPGWLEEKLNLPDEGGFGRYDLHIDEELGQPGAGFYLMCTVQKPDQTQLPHDHGVAWVAYGVYQGSIKQTKFRWAFP
;
A
#
# COMPACT_ATOMS: atom_id res chain seq x y z
N MET A 1 -5.72 -25.55 21.86
CA MET A 1 -4.90 -24.82 20.87
C MET A 1 -5.65 -23.55 20.51
N THR A 2 -5.15 -22.40 20.93
CA THR A 2 -5.73 -21.11 20.52
C THR A 2 -5.27 -20.88 19.09
N GLN A 3 -6.18 -21.02 18.14
CA GLN A 3 -5.90 -20.72 16.74
C GLN A 3 -5.85 -19.19 16.63
N THR A 4 -4.66 -18.61 16.69
CA THR A 4 -4.46 -17.19 16.40
C THR A 4 -4.77 -17.01 14.92
N ALA A 5 -5.89 -16.35 14.60
CA ALA A 5 -6.21 -16.02 13.21
C ALA A 5 -5.11 -15.12 12.65
N THR A 6 -4.48 -15.55 11.57
CA THR A 6 -3.47 -14.76 10.85
C THR A 6 -4.15 -13.57 10.18
N TYR A 7 -3.60 -12.35 10.35
CA TYR A 7 -4.15 -11.14 9.73
C TYR A 7 -3.91 -11.17 8.21
N THR A 8 -4.97 -11.11 7.41
CA THR A 8 -4.92 -11.30 5.94
C THR A 8 -5.06 -9.98 5.18
N MET A 9 -4.79 -10.01 3.87
CA MET A 9 -4.99 -8.87 2.98
C MET A 9 -6.47 -8.46 2.91
N GLU A 10 -7.39 -9.41 2.92
CA GLU A 10 -8.84 -9.15 2.92
C GLU A 10 -9.27 -8.45 4.22
N ALA A 11 -8.77 -8.90 5.37
CA ALA A 11 -9.01 -8.23 6.64
C ALA A 11 -8.45 -6.81 6.66
N PHE A 12 -7.28 -6.58 6.04
CA PHE A 12 -6.73 -5.24 5.86
C PHE A 12 -7.61 -4.36 4.97
N ILE A 13 -8.14 -4.89 3.87
CA ILE A 13 -9.06 -4.16 2.98
C ILE A 13 -10.32 -3.72 3.74
N ASP A 14 -10.89 -4.61 4.55
CA ASP A 14 -12.07 -4.30 5.36
C ASP A 14 -11.77 -3.25 6.43
N ASP A 15 -10.64 -3.37 7.14
CA ASP A 15 -10.17 -2.37 8.09
C ASP A 15 -10.01 -0.97 7.45
N VAL A 16 -9.48 -0.89 6.22
CA VAL A 16 -9.34 0.39 5.50
C VAL A 16 -10.70 1.00 5.20
N LYS A 17 -11.68 0.19 4.77
CA LYS A 17 -13.06 0.65 4.53
C LYS A 17 -13.69 1.19 5.82
N GLU A 18 -13.49 0.51 6.95
CA GLU A 18 -13.97 0.97 8.25
C GLU A 18 -13.31 2.29 8.68
N ILE A 19 -11.99 2.44 8.48
CA ILE A 19 -11.26 3.68 8.76
C ILE A 19 -11.85 4.85 7.96
N PHE A 20 -12.14 4.63 6.67
CA PHE A 20 -12.69 5.66 5.80
C PHE A 20 -14.14 6.00 6.15
N ALA A 21 -14.92 5.03 6.61
CA ALA A 21 -16.26 5.26 7.13
C ALA A 21 -16.26 6.03 8.46
N GLY A 22 -15.23 5.82 9.30
CA GLY A 22 -15.12 6.40 10.64
C GLY A 22 -14.53 7.81 10.70
N SER A 23 -13.82 8.28 9.67
CA SER A 23 -13.21 9.61 9.66
C SER A 23 -13.22 10.24 8.28
N ARG A 24 -13.32 11.58 8.23
CA ARG A 24 -13.12 12.39 7.02
C ARG A 24 -11.78 13.15 7.02
N ASP A 25 -11.01 13.05 8.09
CA ASP A 25 -9.68 13.67 8.20
C ASP A 25 -8.64 12.77 7.50
N PRO A 26 -8.03 13.22 6.37
CA PRO A 26 -7.07 12.42 5.62
C PRO A 26 -5.82 12.08 6.42
N LEU A 27 -5.39 12.95 7.36
CA LEU A 27 -4.22 12.66 8.19
C LEU A 27 -4.51 11.51 9.16
N ALA A 28 -5.66 11.56 9.82
CA ALA A 28 -6.10 10.50 10.73
C ALA A 28 -6.30 9.17 9.98
N GLN A 29 -6.91 9.20 8.78
CA GLN A 29 -7.05 8.03 7.93
C GLN A 29 -5.69 7.43 7.57
N ALA A 30 -4.75 8.24 7.05
CA ALA A 30 -3.44 7.77 6.64
C ALA A 30 -2.65 7.15 7.79
N GLN A 31 -2.72 7.74 8.99
CA GLN A 31 -2.10 7.20 10.20
C GLN A 31 -2.70 5.85 10.60
N ALA A 32 -4.03 5.74 10.64
CA ALA A 32 -4.71 4.49 10.99
C ALA A 32 -4.41 3.38 9.97
N VAL A 33 -4.44 3.69 8.66
CA VAL A 33 -4.08 2.74 7.61
C VAL A 33 -2.62 2.31 7.73
N SER A 34 -1.70 3.22 8.08
CA SER A 34 -0.29 2.86 8.30
C SER A 34 -0.12 1.85 9.43
N GLU A 35 -0.85 1.98 10.55
CA GLU A 35 -0.78 1.02 11.64
C GLU A 35 -1.31 -0.36 11.27
N LYS A 36 -2.38 -0.43 10.48
CA LYS A 36 -2.90 -1.69 9.93
C LYS A 36 -1.93 -2.31 8.91
N MET A 37 -1.29 -1.47 8.08
CA MET A 37 -0.32 -1.93 7.10
C MET A 37 0.91 -2.55 7.76
N LYS A 38 1.39 -2.00 8.89
CA LYS A 38 2.48 -2.63 9.67
C LYS A 38 2.12 -4.05 10.13
N GLN A 39 0.87 -4.29 10.53
CA GLN A 39 0.40 -5.61 10.92
C GLN A 39 0.38 -6.57 9.74
N LEU A 40 -0.14 -6.12 8.58
CA LEU A 40 -0.17 -6.92 7.36
C LEU A 40 1.25 -7.28 6.88
N LEU A 41 2.18 -6.33 6.90
CA LEU A 41 3.57 -6.56 6.48
C LEU A 41 4.33 -7.51 7.41
N ALA A 42 3.91 -7.63 8.67
CA ALA A 42 4.48 -8.60 9.61
C ALA A 42 3.95 -10.03 9.39
N THR A 43 2.84 -10.19 8.65
CA THR A 43 2.29 -11.49 8.29
C THR A 43 3.06 -12.05 7.08
N PRO A 44 3.62 -13.28 7.16
CA PRO A 44 4.19 -13.97 6.01
C PRO A 44 3.10 -14.64 5.16
N GLY A 45 3.42 -14.95 3.90
CA GLY A 45 2.65 -15.88 3.07
C GLY A 45 1.64 -15.26 2.12
N TRP A 46 1.56 -13.94 1.99
CA TRP A 46 0.59 -13.25 1.13
C TRP A 46 1.20 -12.53 -0.08
N LEU A 47 2.54 -12.39 -0.15
CA LEU A 47 3.23 -11.75 -1.29
C LEU A 47 4.26 -12.65 -1.98
N GLU A 48 4.60 -13.78 -1.37
CA GLU A 48 5.69 -14.67 -1.77
C GLU A 48 5.50 -15.21 -3.18
N GLU A 49 4.26 -15.49 -3.60
CA GLU A 49 3.99 -15.91 -4.98
C GLU A 49 4.49 -14.87 -5.98
N LYS A 50 4.25 -13.57 -5.72
CA LYS A 50 4.68 -12.47 -6.60
C LYS A 50 6.19 -12.24 -6.52
N LEU A 51 6.78 -12.39 -5.33
CA LEU A 51 8.22 -12.24 -5.11
C LEU A 51 9.06 -13.35 -5.73
N ASN A 52 8.49 -14.53 -5.92
CA ASN A 52 9.17 -15.71 -6.47
C ASN A 52 8.96 -15.87 -7.99
N LEU A 53 8.30 -14.92 -8.66
CA LEU A 53 8.18 -14.92 -10.11
C LEU A 53 9.57 -14.75 -10.76
N PRO A 54 9.82 -15.39 -11.92
CA PRO A 54 11.10 -15.28 -12.61
C PRO A 54 11.35 -13.84 -13.09
N ASP A 55 12.63 -13.47 -13.29
CA ASP A 55 13.05 -12.13 -13.70
C ASP A 55 12.32 -11.61 -14.96
N GLU A 56 11.97 -12.50 -15.89
CA GLU A 56 11.06 -12.23 -16.99
C GLU A 56 9.62 -12.17 -16.49
N GLY A 57 9.20 -10.99 -16.03
CA GLY A 57 7.81 -10.71 -15.63
C GLY A 57 7.54 -10.68 -14.12
N GLY A 58 8.55 -10.97 -13.29
CA GLY A 58 8.49 -10.88 -11.83
C GLY A 58 8.75 -9.50 -11.25
N PHE A 59 9.19 -8.55 -12.08
CA PHE A 59 9.36 -7.15 -11.69
C PHE A 59 8.25 -6.28 -12.29
N GLY A 60 7.74 -5.35 -11.50
CA GLY A 60 6.66 -4.47 -11.93
C GLY A 60 5.67 -4.19 -10.80
N ARG A 61 4.54 -3.61 -11.19
CA ARG A 61 3.42 -3.33 -10.30
C ARG A 61 2.40 -4.46 -10.38
N TYR A 62 1.90 -4.87 -9.24
CA TYR A 62 0.81 -5.83 -9.08
C TYR A 62 -0.35 -5.15 -8.38
N ASP A 63 -1.51 -5.21 -9.02
CA ASP A 63 -2.76 -4.66 -8.49
C ASP A 63 -3.35 -5.71 -7.54
N LEU A 64 -3.54 -5.34 -6.27
CA LEU A 64 -4.01 -6.26 -5.24
C LEU A 64 -5.48 -6.03 -4.90
N HIS A 65 -5.90 -4.77 -4.86
CA HIS A 65 -7.31 -4.40 -4.69
C HIS A 65 -7.55 -3.01 -5.26
N ILE A 66 -8.52 -2.88 -6.16
CA ILE A 66 -9.06 -1.61 -6.64
C ILE A 66 -10.52 -1.55 -6.17
N ASP A 67 -10.92 -0.46 -5.52
CA ASP A 67 -12.34 -0.17 -5.29
C ASP A 67 -12.96 0.28 -6.63
N GLU A 68 -13.87 -0.54 -7.17
CA GLU A 68 -14.53 -0.28 -8.46
C GLU A 68 -15.79 0.58 -8.34
N GLU A 69 -16.32 0.74 -7.13
CA GLU A 69 -17.60 1.43 -6.88
C GLU A 69 -17.39 2.84 -6.32
N LEU A 70 -16.32 3.04 -5.56
CA LEU A 70 -16.01 4.29 -4.89
C LEU A 70 -14.66 4.84 -5.35
N GLY A 71 -14.53 6.15 -5.28
CA GLY A 71 -13.30 6.90 -5.53
C GLY A 71 -13.47 8.32 -5.00
N GLN A 72 -12.45 9.17 -5.14
CA GLN A 72 -12.53 10.58 -4.68
C GLN A 72 -13.83 11.26 -5.20
N PRO A 73 -14.64 11.90 -4.33
CA PRO A 73 -14.42 12.21 -2.91
C PRO A 73 -14.99 11.17 -1.90
N GLY A 74 -15.47 10.04 -2.40
CA GLY A 74 -15.91 8.88 -1.62
C GLY A 74 -14.75 8.05 -1.06
N ALA A 75 -15.10 6.91 -0.45
CA ALA A 75 -14.18 6.10 0.33
C ALA A 75 -13.39 5.05 -0.48
N GLY A 76 -13.18 5.29 -1.78
CA GLY A 76 -12.45 4.34 -2.62
C GLY A 76 -10.94 4.42 -2.40
N PHE A 77 -10.26 3.28 -2.50
CA PHE A 77 -8.81 3.20 -2.42
C PHE A 77 -8.25 2.14 -3.35
N TYR A 78 -6.94 2.18 -3.49
CA TYR A 78 -6.21 1.27 -4.37
C TYR A 78 -4.96 0.73 -3.66
N LEU A 79 -4.92 -0.59 -3.47
CA LEU A 79 -3.81 -1.33 -2.90
C LEU A 79 -3.01 -2.00 -4.01
N MET A 80 -1.70 -1.74 -4.00
CA MET A 80 -0.77 -2.26 -4.99
C MET A 80 0.55 -2.67 -4.34
N CYS A 81 1.22 -3.64 -4.95
CA CYS A 81 2.60 -4.00 -4.65
C CYS A 81 3.48 -3.62 -5.83
N THR A 82 4.73 -3.21 -5.58
CA THR A 82 5.73 -3.04 -6.63
C THR A 82 6.96 -3.86 -6.29
N VAL A 83 7.37 -4.75 -7.20
CA VAL A 83 8.62 -5.51 -7.13
C VAL A 83 9.63 -4.81 -8.02
N GLN A 84 10.73 -4.34 -7.43
CA GLN A 84 11.74 -3.54 -8.13
C GLN A 84 13.07 -4.28 -8.19
N LYS A 85 13.79 -4.13 -9.31
CA LYS A 85 15.18 -4.58 -9.40
C LYS A 85 16.07 -3.71 -8.52
N PRO A 86 17.21 -4.23 -8.03
CA PRO A 86 18.27 -3.38 -7.53
C PRO A 86 18.58 -2.26 -8.52
N ASP A 87 18.80 -1.06 -7.99
CA ASP A 87 19.11 0.17 -8.76
C ASP A 87 18.01 0.68 -9.71
N GLN A 88 16.85 0.03 -9.74
CA GLN A 88 15.69 0.57 -10.45
C GLN A 88 15.21 1.84 -9.75
N THR A 89 15.06 2.93 -10.53
CA THR A 89 14.58 4.22 -10.03
C THR A 89 13.28 4.62 -10.71
N GLN A 90 12.58 5.58 -10.11
CA GLN A 90 11.40 6.21 -10.70
C GLN A 90 11.63 7.71 -10.86
N LEU A 91 11.04 8.29 -11.91
CA LEU A 91 11.05 9.74 -12.09
C LEU A 91 10.24 10.41 -10.98
N PRO A 92 10.63 11.63 -10.54
CA PRO A 92 9.82 12.41 -9.62
C PRO A 92 8.39 12.58 -10.14
N HIS A 93 7.41 12.29 -9.30
CA HIS A 93 5.98 12.43 -9.58
C HIS A 93 5.22 12.78 -8.30
N ASP A 94 4.00 13.29 -8.45
CA ASP A 94 3.04 13.47 -7.36
C ASP A 94 1.87 12.48 -7.47
N HIS A 95 0.96 12.53 -6.50
CA HIS A 95 -0.24 11.68 -6.45
C HIS A 95 -1.52 12.52 -6.57
N GLY A 96 -1.42 13.72 -7.15
CA GLY A 96 -2.50 14.69 -7.21
C GLY A 96 -3.06 15.02 -5.83
N VAL A 97 -4.37 14.82 -5.67
CA VAL A 97 -5.10 15.08 -4.42
C VAL A 97 -5.13 13.88 -3.46
N ALA A 98 -4.62 12.72 -3.88
CA ALA A 98 -4.62 11.52 -3.07
C ALA A 98 -3.48 11.55 -2.04
N TRP A 99 -3.71 10.94 -0.88
CA TRP A 99 -2.65 10.61 0.07
C TRP A 99 -2.20 9.16 -0.13
N VAL A 100 -0.98 8.84 0.28
CA VAL A 100 -0.39 7.50 0.12
C VAL A 100 0.31 7.07 1.41
N ALA A 101 0.11 5.80 1.79
CA ALA A 101 0.92 5.11 2.79
C ALA A 101 1.81 4.07 2.09
N TYR A 102 3.12 4.12 2.37
CA TYR A 102 4.08 3.15 1.82
C TYR A 102 4.50 2.13 2.88
N GLY A 103 4.54 0.87 2.46
CA GLY A 103 5.05 -0.26 3.22
C GLY A 103 6.20 -0.94 2.49
N VAL A 104 7.20 -1.43 3.22
CA VAL A 104 8.27 -2.26 2.65
C VAL A 104 8.12 -3.65 3.22
N TYR A 105 7.79 -4.62 2.36
CA TYR A 105 7.64 -6.02 2.75
C TYR A 105 8.99 -6.75 2.83
N GLN A 106 9.85 -6.55 1.82
CA GLN A 106 11.18 -7.15 1.77
C GLN A 106 12.19 -6.16 1.17
N GLY A 107 13.41 -6.18 1.70
CA GLY A 107 14.51 -5.31 1.24
C GLY A 107 14.40 -3.90 1.81
N SER A 108 14.75 -2.90 0.98
CA SER A 108 14.74 -1.49 1.38
C SER A 108 14.55 -0.60 0.17
N ILE A 109 13.94 0.57 0.38
CA ILE A 109 13.84 1.62 -0.63
C ILE A 109 14.47 2.91 -0.10
N LYS A 110 14.91 3.77 -1.01
CA LYS A 110 15.29 5.15 -0.72
C LYS A 110 14.32 6.10 -1.41
N GLN A 111 13.69 6.99 -0.65
CA GLN A 111 12.79 8.01 -1.20
C GLN A 111 13.40 9.40 -1.07
N THR A 112 13.48 10.11 -2.19
CA THR A 112 13.82 11.54 -2.22
C THR A 112 12.54 12.34 -2.37
N LYS A 113 12.25 13.23 -1.42
CA LYS A 113 11.07 14.09 -1.46
C LYS A 113 11.38 15.40 -2.17
N PHE A 114 10.50 15.79 -3.08
CA PHE A 114 10.54 17.08 -3.76
C PHE A 114 9.37 17.93 -3.28
N ARG A 115 9.54 19.24 -3.36
CA ARG A 115 8.46 20.21 -3.12
C ARG A 115 8.51 21.28 -4.19
N TRP A 116 7.36 21.80 -4.56
CA TRP A 116 7.31 23.03 -5.35
C TRP A 116 7.87 24.18 -4.51
N ALA A 117 8.72 24.98 -5.14
CA ALA A 117 9.20 26.23 -4.59
C ALA A 117 8.72 27.34 -5.52
N PHE A 118 7.70 28.07 -5.09
CA PHE A 118 7.23 29.25 -5.77
C PHE A 118 7.89 30.49 -5.14
N PRO A 119 8.19 31.53 -5.93
CA PRO A 119 8.72 32.80 -5.42
C PRO A 119 7.74 33.51 -4.49
#